data_AF-A0A6J8DEI0-F1
#
_entry.id   AF-A0A6J8DEI0-F1
#
_cell.length_a   1.000
_cell.length_b   1.000
_cell.length_c   1.000
_cell.angle_alpha   90.00
_cell.angle_beta   90.00
_cell.angle_gamma   90.00
#
_symmetry.space_group_name_H-M   'P 1'
#
loop_
_entity.id
_entity.type
_entity.pdbx_description
1 polymer ?
#
loop_
_entity_poly.entity_id
_entity_poly.type
_entity_poly.pdbx_seq_one_letter_code
_entity_poly.pdbx_strand_id
1 'polypeptide(L)'
;MISDINDVCTANPDLNIMSKIKNFMTDRSATEEKTNRILMNNSNNNTINSFKCSVHPLIQFWDVCDKSIKEIEKGENFKLRDGDKNRKDTYISILLNSVSKLFYKDGSGDPTMSNVYLKSQGPYWKAASDKKTPIEMGHIYTRLIDVLDNIVKSPSLLYDNHIKLFFGPEKDCHDVQDIFTADENRDQTELFISRLCFVIMEKAKKLFSDFLCGGKFFNADDDLKTTARICPSNNITVERLMGKLDSAIKQSPNSSVGAIETKIVYNNNKTQNWLDSKSNSDKNILLKTAIKNRKQRIESKEKQVIRKSDKKATVKKTIEENGIWNFEIELETEIDKLRTKTEKIKALKTQINLYKDDQVLDISKIDKNLLIFSKKGKPLSVLELAANLRKLIFHRNPFNDPESLVNKEIVHTWEDDNTSEQTCWNGRLQSYQNQEFEVKYWKENEELEEGDLYNLSVLELKEDFQGKLLTFKGIGDYLNCIVE
;
A
#
# COMPACT_ATOMS: atom_id res chain seq x y z
N MET A 1 12.45 -37.28 22.41
CA MET A 1 12.01 -36.46 21.25
C MET A 1 10.65 -35.80 21.51
N ILE A 2 10.36 -35.41 22.76
CA ILE A 2 9.05 -34.87 23.24
C ILE A 2 9.23 -33.63 24.15
N SER A 3 10.44 -33.18 24.46
CA SER A 3 10.67 -32.00 25.33
C SER A 3 10.65 -30.64 24.59
N ASP A 4 10.98 -30.57 23.30
CA ASP A 4 11.52 -29.29 22.78
C ASP A 4 10.52 -28.39 22.03
N ILE A 5 9.24 -28.79 21.90
CA ILE A 5 8.23 -27.95 21.20
C ILE A 5 7.56 -26.94 22.15
N ASN A 6 7.51 -27.21 23.45
CA ASN A 6 6.93 -26.28 24.42
C ASN A 6 7.86 -25.10 24.76
N ASP A 7 9.17 -25.27 24.60
CA ASP A 7 10.15 -24.22 24.90
C ASP A 7 10.21 -23.13 23.83
N VAL A 8 9.90 -23.45 22.57
CA VAL A 8 9.98 -22.47 21.45
C VAL A 8 8.87 -21.41 21.51
N CYS A 9 7.69 -21.74 22.06
CA CYS A 9 6.56 -20.80 22.10
C CYS A 9 6.45 -20.02 23.42
N THR A 10 7.17 -20.41 24.47
CA THR A 10 7.05 -19.78 25.80
C THR A 10 8.29 -19.01 26.26
N ALA A 11 9.46 -19.23 25.66
CA ALA A 11 10.72 -18.72 26.24
C ALA A 11 11.20 -17.33 25.80
N ASN A 12 10.60 -16.65 24.81
CA ASN A 12 11.01 -15.27 24.52
C ASN A 12 9.99 -14.49 23.67
N PRO A 13 9.26 -13.50 24.23
CA PRO A 13 8.43 -12.59 23.43
C PRO A 13 9.26 -11.74 22.42
N ASP A 14 10.59 -11.68 22.57
CA ASP A 14 11.53 -10.97 21.68
C ASP A 14 12.11 -11.82 20.52
N LEU A 15 11.76 -13.11 20.45
CA LEU A 15 12.22 -14.06 19.42
C LEU A 15 11.23 -14.21 18.25
N ASN A 16 10.38 -13.22 18.02
CA ASN A 16 9.64 -13.16 16.77
C ASN A 16 10.60 -12.72 15.65
N ILE A 17 11.47 -13.62 15.19
CA ILE A 17 12.36 -13.39 14.03
C ILE A 17 11.57 -12.86 12.83
N MET A 18 10.31 -13.27 12.68
CA MET A 18 9.40 -12.81 11.64
C MET A 18 9.03 -11.33 11.81
N SER A 19 8.93 -10.77 13.03
CA SER A 19 8.70 -9.33 13.24
C SER A 19 9.92 -8.46 12.92
N LYS A 20 11.11 -9.07 12.82
CA LYS A 20 12.37 -8.41 12.44
C LYS A 20 12.65 -8.47 10.93
N ILE A 21 11.85 -9.22 10.16
CA ILE A 21 11.92 -9.29 8.70
C ILE A 21 11.01 -8.19 8.13
N LYS A 22 11.61 -7.14 7.55
CA LYS A 22 10.87 -5.97 7.01
C LYS A 22 10.07 -6.25 5.73
N ASN A 23 10.19 -7.45 5.16
CA ASN A 23 9.66 -7.81 3.84
C ASN A 23 8.60 -8.91 3.99
N PHE A 24 7.38 -8.52 4.39
CA PHE A 24 6.29 -9.46 4.62
C PHE A 24 5.62 -9.94 3.32
N MET A 25 5.11 -11.17 3.37
CA MET A 25 4.30 -11.84 2.34
C MET A 25 3.07 -11.04 1.85
N THR A 26 2.58 -10.05 2.59
CA THR A 26 1.37 -9.26 2.27
C THR A 26 1.55 -8.32 1.08
N ASP A 27 2.77 -7.84 0.83
CA ASP A 27 3.06 -7.06 -0.39
C ASP A 27 3.05 -7.95 -1.64
N ARG A 28 3.17 -9.27 -1.49
CA ARG A 28 3.28 -10.25 -2.59
C ARG A 28 1.95 -10.53 -3.27
N SER A 29 0.83 -10.58 -2.53
CA SER A 29 -0.50 -10.78 -3.12
C SER A 29 -0.95 -9.56 -3.92
N ALA A 30 -0.71 -8.34 -3.43
CA ALA A 30 -0.99 -7.10 -4.14
C ALA A 30 -0.13 -6.97 -5.41
N THR A 31 1.13 -7.39 -5.34
CA THR A 31 2.05 -7.40 -6.50
C THR A 31 1.63 -8.46 -7.52
N GLU A 32 1.28 -9.68 -7.08
CA GLU A 32 0.78 -10.78 -7.93
C GLU A 32 -0.52 -10.38 -8.64
N GLU A 33 -1.45 -9.73 -7.93
CA GLU A 33 -2.70 -9.23 -8.50
C GLU A 33 -2.46 -8.11 -9.52
N LYS A 34 -1.50 -7.21 -9.26
CA LYS A 34 -1.10 -6.17 -10.22
C LYS A 34 -0.47 -6.78 -11.48
N THR A 35 0.40 -7.78 -11.35
CA THR A 35 1.00 -8.49 -12.49
C THR A 35 -0.03 -9.27 -13.30
N ASN A 36 -0.94 -9.98 -12.64
CA ASN A 36 -2.04 -10.67 -13.31
C ASN A 36 -2.93 -9.69 -14.08
N ARG A 37 -3.24 -8.51 -13.51
CA ARG A 37 -4.00 -7.45 -14.22
C ARG A 37 -3.24 -6.91 -15.44
N ILE A 38 -1.94 -6.66 -15.33
CA ILE A 38 -1.12 -6.18 -16.46
C ILE A 38 -1.08 -7.22 -17.59
N LEU A 39 -0.92 -8.50 -17.25
CA LEU A 39 -0.88 -9.58 -18.24
C LEU A 39 -2.24 -9.86 -18.87
N MET A 40 -3.34 -9.75 -18.11
CA MET A 40 -4.71 -9.85 -18.63
C MET A 40 -5.04 -8.67 -19.54
N ASN A 41 -4.64 -7.45 -19.20
CA ASN A 41 -4.89 -6.27 -20.02
C ASN A 41 -4.10 -6.28 -21.34
N ASN A 42 -2.97 -6.98 -21.39
CA ASN A 42 -2.09 -7.05 -22.56
C ASN A 42 -2.28 -8.34 -23.40
N SER A 43 -3.15 -9.27 -22.99
CA SER A 43 -3.40 -10.50 -23.75
C SER A 43 -4.90 -10.82 -23.85
N ASN A 44 -5.40 -11.04 -25.07
CA ASN A 44 -6.81 -11.38 -25.34
C ASN A 44 -7.22 -12.80 -24.87
N ASN A 45 -6.46 -13.43 -23.98
CA ASN A 45 -6.71 -14.81 -23.53
C ASN A 45 -7.06 -14.83 -22.03
N ASN A 46 -8.32 -15.17 -21.74
CA ASN A 46 -8.88 -15.32 -20.38
C ASN A 46 -8.33 -16.52 -19.58
N THR A 47 -7.21 -17.10 -19.99
CA THR A 47 -6.64 -18.35 -19.45
C THR A 47 -5.19 -18.19 -19.03
N ILE A 48 -4.79 -17.02 -18.52
CA ILE A 48 -3.53 -16.90 -17.80
C ILE A 48 -3.72 -17.57 -16.43
N ASN A 49 -3.16 -18.77 -16.28
CA ASN A 49 -3.02 -19.42 -14.97
C ASN A 49 -2.27 -18.47 -14.04
N SER A 50 -2.91 -18.07 -12.93
CA SER A 50 -2.36 -17.16 -11.92
C SER A 50 -0.90 -17.49 -11.60
N PHE A 51 0.00 -16.52 -11.80
CA PHE A 51 1.44 -16.69 -11.59
C PHE A 51 1.76 -16.86 -10.11
N LYS A 52 2.22 -18.05 -9.68
CA LYS A 52 2.53 -18.33 -8.28
C LYS A 52 3.89 -17.77 -7.85
N CYS A 53 3.82 -16.72 -7.01
CA CYS A 53 4.69 -16.34 -5.87
C CYS A 53 6.22 -16.47 -5.89
N SER A 54 6.87 -16.79 -7.01
CA SER A 54 8.35 -16.80 -7.16
C SER A 54 8.89 -15.49 -7.80
N VAL A 55 8.02 -14.52 -8.08
CA VAL A 55 8.25 -13.44 -9.06
C VAL A 55 8.62 -12.07 -8.42
N HIS A 56 8.62 -11.95 -7.09
CA HIS A 56 8.74 -10.63 -6.43
C HIS A 56 10.10 -9.91 -6.69
N PRO A 57 11.27 -10.56 -6.59
CA PRO A 57 12.52 -9.93 -7.01
C PRO A 57 12.50 -9.52 -8.49
N LEU A 58 11.87 -10.33 -9.35
CA LEU A 58 11.78 -10.07 -10.79
C LEU A 58 10.90 -8.87 -11.12
N ILE A 59 9.79 -8.67 -10.41
CA ILE A 59 8.93 -7.49 -10.59
C ILE A 59 9.65 -6.25 -10.07
N GLN A 60 10.35 -6.37 -8.95
CA GLN A 60 11.16 -5.27 -8.45
C GLN A 60 12.35 -4.93 -9.35
N PHE A 61 12.93 -5.93 -10.05
CA PHE A 61 13.92 -5.72 -11.10
C PHE A 61 13.27 -5.11 -12.35
N TRP A 62 12.07 -5.57 -12.72
CA TRP A 62 11.29 -5.03 -13.82
C TRP A 62 10.99 -3.54 -13.64
N ASP A 63 10.51 -3.13 -12.46
CA ASP A 63 10.17 -1.74 -12.15
C ASP A 63 11.39 -0.81 -12.28
N VAL A 64 12.55 -1.24 -11.77
CA VAL A 64 13.78 -0.43 -11.86
C VAL A 64 14.33 -0.41 -13.29
N CYS A 65 14.18 -1.50 -14.04
CA CYS A 65 14.53 -1.57 -15.45
C CYS A 65 13.64 -0.67 -16.32
N ASP A 66 12.30 -0.76 -16.19
CA ASP A 66 11.35 0.08 -16.95
C ASP A 66 11.57 1.57 -16.65
N LYS A 67 11.83 1.91 -15.38
CA LYS A 67 12.19 3.29 -15.02
C LYS A 67 13.49 3.73 -15.69
N SER A 68 14.54 2.90 -15.63
CA SER A 68 15.83 3.23 -16.25
C SER A 68 15.72 3.36 -17.77
N ILE A 69 14.88 2.55 -18.43
CA ILE A 69 14.69 2.64 -19.88
C ILE A 69 13.99 3.94 -20.25
N LYS A 70 12.94 4.33 -19.52
CA LYS A 70 12.27 5.63 -19.72
C LYS A 70 13.22 6.82 -19.53
N GLU A 71 14.21 6.70 -18.66
CA GLU A 71 15.24 7.72 -18.46
C GLU A 71 16.20 7.78 -19.66
N ILE A 72 16.62 6.63 -20.20
CA ILE A 72 17.49 6.57 -21.39
C ILE A 72 16.74 7.08 -22.65
N GLU A 73 15.49 6.65 -22.85
CA GLU A 73 14.66 7.10 -23.99
C GLU A 73 14.48 8.63 -23.99
N LYS A 74 14.39 9.25 -22.81
CA LYS A 74 14.31 10.71 -22.67
C LYS A 74 15.64 11.41 -22.93
N GLY A 75 16.77 10.79 -22.58
CA GLY A 75 18.10 11.37 -22.72
C GLY A 75 18.64 11.30 -24.14
N GLU A 76 18.44 10.17 -24.81
CA GLU A 76 19.06 9.85 -26.11
C GLU A 76 18.15 10.14 -27.32
N ASN A 77 16.95 10.69 -27.08
CA ASN A 77 15.96 11.02 -28.12
C ASN A 77 15.63 9.84 -29.06
N PHE A 78 15.71 8.61 -28.55
CA PHE A 78 15.45 7.36 -29.25
C PHE A 78 14.30 6.60 -28.58
N LYS A 79 13.45 5.93 -29.38
CA LYS A 79 12.32 5.14 -28.89
C LYS A 79 12.59 3.65 -29.06
N LEU A 80 12.82 2.94 -27.96
CA LEU A 80 12.93 1.47 -27.95
C LEU A 80 11.57 0.78 -28.04
N ARG A 81 10.48 1.49 -27.77
CA ARG A 81 9.11 0.94 -27.71
C ARG A 81 8.47 0.65 -29.05
N ASP A 82 9.00 1.16 -30.16
CA ASP A 82 8.51 0.82 -31.49
C ASP A 82 9.12 -0.52 -31.91
N GLY A 83 8.66 -1.60 -31.26
CA GLY A 83 8.81 -2.94 -31.82
C GLY A 83 8.24 -2.94 -33.24
N ASP A 84 8.90 -3.66 -34.13
CA ASP A 84 8.34 -4.00 -35.44
C ASP A 84 6.84 -4.30 -35.27
N LYS A 85 5.96 -3.65 -36.02
CA LYS A 85 4.50 -3.76 -35.86
C LYS A 85 4.01 -5.22 -35.94
N ASN A 86 4.86 -6.13 -36.43
CA ASN A 86 4.64 -7.56 -36.54
C ASN A 86 5.18 -8.39 -35.34
N ARG A 87 5.99 -7.85 -34.44
CA ARG A 87 6.52 -8.56 -33.25
C ARG A 87 5.78 -8.13 -31.99
N LYS A 88 5.16 -9.09 -31.30
CA LYS A 88 4.34 -8.88 -30.09
C LYS A 88 5.15 -8.48 -28.84
N ASP A 89 6.47 -8.66 -28.85
CA ASP A 89 7.33 -8.43 -27.68
C ASP A 89 8.20 -7.18 -27.87
N THR A 90 8.17 -6.28 -26.88
CA THR A 90 9.08 -5.12 -26.84
C THR A 90 10.52 -5.56 -26.58
N TYR A 91 11.53 -4.77 -26.98
CA TYR A 91 12.95 -5.02 -26.60
C TYR A 91 13.12 -5.15 -25.07
N ILE A 92 12.29 -4.42 -24.32
CA ILE A 92 12.18 -4.51 -22.86
C ILE A 92 11.76 -5.93 -22.44
N SER A 93 10.71 -6.49 -23.05
CA SER A 93 10.26 -7.86 -22.82
C SER A 93 11.35 -8.88 -23.17
N ILE A 94 12.11 -8.68 -24.26
CA ILE A 94 13.19 -9.58 -24.69
C ILE A 94 14.36 -9.56 -23.69
N LEU A 95 14.76 -8.37 -23.22
CA LEU A 95 15.84 -8.23 -22.25
C LEU A 95 15.43 -8.72 -20.87
N LEU A 96 14.19 -8.44 -20.44
CA LEU A 96 13.64 -9.04 -19.23
C LEU A 96 13.49 -10.54 -19.35
N ASN A 97 13.16 -11.07 -20.53
CA ASN A 97 13.19 -12.50 -20.77
C ASN A 97 14.62 -13.04 -20.61
N SER A 98 15.64 -12.34 -21.13
CA SER A 98 17.06 -12.70 -20.99
C SER A 98 17.59 -12.61 -19.55
N VAL A 99 17.25 -11.54 -18.84
CA VAL A 99 17.54 -11.39 -17.41
C VAL A 99 16.73 -12.41 -16.61
N SER A 100 15.50 -12.71 -16.99
CA SER A 100 14.70 -13.75 -16.34
C SER A 100 15.28 -15.14 -16.58
N LYS A 101 15.93 -15.39 -17.73
CA LYS A 101 16.74 -16.61 -18.00
C LYS A 101 17.91 -16.73 -17.03
N LEU A 102 18.43 -15.60 -16.50
CA LEU A 102 19.41 -15.64 -15.41
C LEU A 102 18.78 -16.19 -14.11
N PHE A 103 17.50 -15.93 -13.85
CA PHE A 103 16.83 -16.32 -12.61
C PHE A 103 16.00 -17.62 -12.71
N TYR A 104 15.50 -17.99 -13.89
CA TYR A 104 14.68 -19.17 -14.17
C TYR A 104 14.80 -19.63 -15.64
N LYS A 105 14.90 -20.96 -15.81
CA LYS A 105 14.61 -21.81 -17.00
C LYS A 105 14.38 -21.09 -18.34
N ASP A 106 15.08 -21.58 -19.38
CA ASP A 106 14.73 -21.51 -20.80
C ASP A 106 13.22 -21.61 -21.08
N GLY A 107 12.55 -20.46 -21.07
CA GLY A 107 11.11 -20.33 -21.22
C GLY A 107 10.68 -20.20 -22.68
N SER A 108 11.12 -21.09 -23.56
CA SER A 108 10.46 -21.35 -24.84
C SER A 108 10.87 -22.73 -25.34
N GLY A 109 10.14 -23.77 -24.91
CA GLY A 109 10.40 -25.11 -25.39
C GLY A 109 9.46 -26.12 -24.77
N ASP A 110 8.65 -26.73 -25.65
CA ASP A 110 7.89 -27.97 -25.51
C ASP A 110 7.82 -28.56 -24.07
N PRO A 111 6.61 -28.64 -23.46
CA PRO A 111 6.37 -29.27 -22.17
C PRO A 111 6.97 -30.67 -22.03
N THR A 112 7.13 -31.39 -23.14
CA THR A 112 7.60 -32.77 -23.20
C THR A 112 9.12 -32.86 -23.00
N MET A 113 9.90 -32.01 -23.67
CA MET A 113 11.36 -31.91 -23.50
C MET A 113 11.75 -31.33 -22.14
N SER A 114 10.95 -30.39 -21.63
CA SER A 114 11.07 -29.89 -20.26
C SER A 114 10.99 -31.02 -19.23
N ASN A 115 10.11 -32.01 -19.43
CA ASN A 115 9.91 -33.11 -18.49
C ASN A 115 11.08 -34.13 -18.50
N VAL A 116 11.72 -34.31 -19.66
CA VAL A 116 12.89 -35.19 -19.83
C VAL A 116 14.15 -34.56 -19.24
N TYR A 117 14.39 -33.27 -19.49
CA TYR A 117 15.53 -32.52 -18.93
C TYR A 117 15.40 -32.31 -17.41
N LEU A 118 14.18 -32.06 -16.90
CA LEU A 118 13.91 -31.93 -15.46
C LEU A 118 14.06 -33.25 -14.70
N LYS A 119 13.94 -34.40 -15.37
CA LYS A 119 14.20 -35.73 -14.78
C LYS A 119 15.69 -36.07 -14.67
N SER A 120 16.55 -35.59 -15.58
CA SER A 120 17.96 -35.98 -15.63
C SER A 120 18.91 -35.10 -14.81
N GLN A 121 18.66 -33.78 -14.72
CA GLN A 121 19.56 -32.84 -14.04
C GLN A 121 18.93 -32.17 -12.81
N GLY A 122 17.60 -32.18 -12.72
CA GLY A 122 16.88 -31.50 -11.65
C GLY A 122 16.90 -29.96 -11.76
N PRO A 123 15.89 -29.27 -11.21
CA PRO A 123 15.74 -27.82 -11.26
C PRO A 123 16.72 -27.06 -10.33
N TYR A 124 16.89 -25.73 -10.50
CA TYR A 124 17.74 -24.85 -9.66
C TYR A 124 17.49 -24.99 -8.15
N TRP A 125 16.23 -25.16 -7.74
CA TRP A 125 15.92 -25.42 -6.33
C TRP A 125 16.45 -26.76 -5.83
N LYS A 126 16.98 -27.62 -6.70
CA LYS A 126 17.64 -28.88 -6.35
C LYS A 126 19.09 -28.64 -5.90
N ALA A 127 19.85 -27.80 -6.59
CA ALA A 127 21.16 -27.33 -6.14
C ALA A 127 21.05 -26.38 -4.91
N ALA A 128 19.98 -25.57 -4.85
CA ALA A 128 19.63 -24.84 -3.62
C ALA A 128 19.00 -25.75 -2.54
N SER A 129 18.51 -26.96 -2.89
CA SER A 129 18.04 -27.96 -1.90
C SER A 129 19.16 -28.83 -1.35
N ASP A 130 20.33 -28.85 -2.00
CA ASP A 130 21.54 -29.40 -1.38
C ASP A 130 22.00 -28.51 -0.21
N LYS A 131 21.59 -27.22 -0.21
CA LYS A 131 21.67 -26.34 0.96
C LYS A 131 20.55 -26.69 1.92
N LYS A 132 20.91 -26.96 3.18
CA LYS A 132 19.98 -27.44 4.19
C LYS A 132 19.10 -26.30 4.73
N THR A 133 19.46 -25.04 4.49
CA THR A 133 18.73 -23.89 5.02
C THR A 133 18.65 -22.69 4.07
N PRO A 134 17.57 -21.87 4.13
CA PRO A 134 17.48 -20.60 3.41
C PRO A 134 18.60 -19.60 3.71
N ILE A 135 19.23 -19.70 4.89
CA ILE A 135 20.29 -18.81 5.35
C ILE A 135 21.61 -19.07 4.63
N GLU A 136 21.81 -20.30 4.14
CA GLU A 136 22.99 -20.67 3.38
C GLU A 136 23.00 -20.10 1.95
N MET A 137 21.98 -19.33 1.53
CA MET A 137 21.89 -18.72 0.19
C MET A 137 22.83 -17.53 -0.02
N GLY A 138 23.51 -17.02 1.02
CA GLY A 138 24.38 -15.83 0.93
C GLY A 138 25.40 -15.87 -0.21
N HIS A 139 26.16 -16.97 -0.33
CA HIS A 139 27.14 -17.17 -1.40
C HIS A 139 26.55 -17.10 -2.82
N ILE A 140 25.29 -17.50 -2.99
CA ILE A 140 24.57 -17.41 -4.27
C ILE A 140 24.27 -15.95 -4.59
N TYR A 141 23.80 -15.18 -3.61
CA TYR A 141 23.55 -13.75 -3.80
C TYR A 141 24.84 -12.97 -4.06
N THR A 142 25.94 -13.30 -3.36
CA THR A 142 27.26 -12.71 -3.64
C THR A 142 27.67 -12.97 -5.09
N ARG A 143 27.61 -14.23 -5.54
CA ARG A 143 27.92 -14.56 -6.94
C ARG A 143 27.04 -13.83 -7.94
N LEU A 144 25.75 -13.64 -7.63
CA LEU A 144 24.86 -12.85 -8.48
C LEU A 144 25.34 -11.42 -8.63
N ILE A 145 25.74 -10.77 -7.53
CA ILE A 145 26.30 -9.42 -7.57
C ILE A 145 27.59 -9.39 -8.38
N ASP A 146 28.50 -10.35 -8.18
CA ASP A 146 29.79 -10.40 -8.88
C ASP A 146 29.60 -10.58 -10.39
N VAL A 147 28.65 -11.43 -10.80
CA VAL A 147 28.31 -11.64 -12.21
C VAL A 147 27.71 -10.38 -12.83
N LEU A 148 26.77 -9.73 -12.15
CA LEU A 148 26.19 -8.49 -12.64
C LEU A 148 27.24 -7.39 -12.75
N ASP A 149 28.16 -7.29 -11.79
CA ASP A 149 29.28 -6.32 -11.83
C ASP A 149 30.21 -6.57 -13.03
N ASN A 150 30.52 -7.84 -13.33
CA ASN A 150 31.30 -8.20 -14.51
C ASN A 150 30.56 -7.86 -15.83
N ILE A 151 29.25 -8.08 -15.91
CA ILE A 151 28.44 -7.72 -17.09
C ILE A 151 28.35 -6.19 -17.22
N VAL A 152 28.26 -5.44 -16.13
CA VAL A 152 28.27 -3.97 -16.17
C VAL A 152 29.58 -3.44 -16.76
N LYS A 153 30.71 -4.05 -16.38
CA LYS A 153 32.06 -3.69 -16.87
C LYS A 153 32.32 -4.17 -18.30
N SER A 154 31.73 -5.30 -18.69
CA SER A 154 31.94 -5.93 -19.99
C SER A 154 30.64 -6.59 -20.46
N PRO A 155 29.70 -5.81 -21.05
CA PRO A 155 28.40 -6.31 -21.49
C PRO A 155 28.51 -7.42 -22.55
N SER A 156 29.59 -7.41 -23.32
CA SER A 156 29.91 -8.43 -24.33
C SER A 156 29.93 -9.85 -23.79
N LEU A 157 30.26 -10.01 -22.51
CA LEU A 157 30.29 -11.30 -21.82
C LEU A 157 28.91 -11.98 -21.75
N LEU A 158 27.82 -11.22 -21.90
CA LEU A 158 26.48 -11.76 -22.01
C LEU A 158 26.23 -12.35 -23.41
N TYR A 159 26.78 -11.73 -24.46
CA TYR A 159 26.64 -12.22 -25.84
C TYR A 159 27.48 -13.45 -26.08
N ASP A 160 28.69 -13.51 -25.57
CA ASP A 160 29.60 -14.62 -25.89
C ASP A 160 29.30 -15.89 -25.08
N ASN A 161 28.23 -15.87 -24.26
CA ASN A 161 27.83 -16.92 -23.31
C ASN A 161 28.98 -17.30 -22.34
N HIS A 162 29.96 -16.40 -22.17
CA HIS A 162 31.17 -16.61 -21.37
C HIS A 162 30.93 -16.43 -19.87
N ILE A 163 29.85 -15.74 -19.47
CA ILE A 163 29.44 -15.69 -18.06
C ILE A 163 28.19 -16.54 -17.84
N LYS A 164 28.33 -17.51 -16.94
CA LYS A 164 27.20 -18.27 -16.38
C LYS A 164 26.96 -17.83 -14.95
N LEU A 165 25.76 -17.28 -14.70
CA LEU A 165 25.31 -16.97 -13.34
C LEU A 165 25.36 -18.22 -12.44
N PHE A 166 25.07 -19.39 -13.01
CA PHE A 166 25.06 -20.69 -12.31
C PHE A 166 25.75 -21.78 -13.16
N PHE A 167 26.32 -22.78 -12.50
CA PHE A 167 26.88 -23.94 -13.18
C PHE A 167 25.76 -24.73 -13.90
N GLY A 168 25.92 -25.01 -15.19
CA GLY A 168 24.96 -25.77 -15.99
C GLY A 168 25.51 -26.08 -17.39
N PRO A 169 24.91 -27.06 -18.11
CA PRO A 169 25.33 -27.40 -19.46
C PRO A 169 25.12 -26.22 -20.41
N GLU A 170 26.00 -26.10 -21.40
CA GLU A 170 25.86 -25.11 -22.47
C GLU A 170 24.64 -25.47 -23.30
N LYS A 171 23.78 -24.49 -23.53
CA LYS A 171 22.75 -24.58 -24.55
C LYS A 171 23.20 -23.80 -25.76
N ASP A 172 22.82 -24.33 -26.92
CA ASP A 172 23.00 -23.66 -28.19
C ASP A 172 22.30 -22.29 -28.17
N CYS A 173 22.98 -21.32 -28.77
CA CYS A 173 22.57 -19.93 -28.94
C CYS A 173 21.10 -19.83 -29.41
N HIS A 174 20.28 -19.08 -28.67
CA HIS A 174 18.88 -18.83 -29.03
C HIS A 174 18.74 -17.51 -29.80
N ASP A 175 17.68 -17.40 -30.61
CA ASP A 175 17.18 -16.26 -31.42
C ASP A 175 17.32 -14.85 -30.80
N VAL A 176 17.47 -14.75 -29.48
CA VAL A 176 17.63 -13.49 -28.74
C VAL A 176 19.04 -12.94 -28.83
N GLN A 177 20.05 -13.81 -28.87
CA GLN A 177 21.45 -13.42 -29.03
C GLN A 177 21.66 -12.85 -30.44
N ASP A 178 21.06 -13.49 -31.47
CA ASP A 178 21.04 -12.99 -32.85
C ASP A 178 20.41 -11.59 -33.00
N ILE A 179 19.39 -11.27 -32.18
CA ILE A 179 18.77 -9.94 -32.15
C ILE A 179 19.71 -8.88 -31.55
N PHE A 180 20.51 -9.26 -30.55
CA PHE A 180 21.45 -8.35 -29.89
C PHE A 180 22.80 -8.23 -30.61
N THR A 181 23.18 -9.24 -31.41
CA THR A 181 24.44 -9.26 -32.18
C THR A 181 24.28 -8.77 -33.62
N ALA A 182 23.09 -8.29 -34.02
CA ALA A 182 22.93 -7.60 -35.30
C ALA A 182 23.78 -6.31 -35.31
N ASP A 183 24.80 -6.27 -36.18
CA ASP A 183 25.97 -5.37 -36.13
C ASP A 183 25.66 -3.86 -36.05
N GLU A 184 24.46 -3.42 -36.47
CA GLU A 184 24.14 -2.00 -36.60
C GLU A 184 23.89 -1.26 -35.27
N ASN A 185 23.66 -1.97 -34.15
CA ASN A 185 23.32 -1.34 -32.85
C ASN A 185 24.12 -1.87 -31.66
N ARG A 186 25.32 -2.42 -31.88
CA ARG A 186 26.12 -3.06 -30.83
C ARG A 186 26.46 -2.12 -29.67
N ASP A 187 26.97 -0.92 -29.95
CA ASP A 187 27.37 0.05 -28.93
C ASP A 187 26.19 0.49 -28.04
N GLN A 188 25.02 0.71 -28.66
CA GLN A 188 23.80 1.05 -27.94
C GLN A 188 23.35 -0.11 -27.07
N THR A 189 23.40 -1.34 -27.60
CA THR A 189 23.00 -2.55 -26.87
C THR A 189 23.90 -2.78 -25.66
N GLU A 190 25.21 -2.61 -25.81
CA GLU A 190 26.17 -2.71 -24.70
C GLU A 190 25.89 -1.66 -23.61
N LEU A 191 25.60 -0.41 -24.00
CA LEU A 191 25.19 0.65 -23.08
C LEU A 191 23.91 0.28 -22.31
N PHE A 192 22.89 -0.26 -23.00
CA PHE A 192 21.63 -0.69 -22.38
C PHE A 192 21.83 -1.83 -21.39
N ILE A 193 22.56 -2.87 -21.79
CA ILE A 193 22.82 -4.03 -20.92
C ILE A 193 23.62 -3.59 -19.70
N SER A 194 24.67 -2.79 -19.87
CA SER A 194 25.44 -2.25 -18.76
C SER A 194 24.55 -1.49 -17.78
N ARG A 195 23.70 -0.59 -18.29
CA ARG A 195 22.81 0.23 -17.45
C ARG A 195 21.77 -0.62 -16.72
N LEU A 196 21.23 -1.64 -17.37
CA LEU A 196 20.19 -2.49 -16.80
C LEU A 196 20.74 -3.47 -15.78
N CYS A 197 21.85 -4.12 -16.07
CA CYS A 197 22.56 -4.94 -15.10
C CYS A 197 23.00 -4.11 -13.88
N PHE A 198 23.36 -2.83 -14.06
CA PHE A 198 23.68 -1.94 -12.95
C PHE A 198 22.48 -1.69 -12.03
N VAL A 199 21.31 -1.33 -12.57
CA VAL A 199 20.12 -1.08 -11.73
C VAL A 199 19.62 -2.36 -11.05
N ILE A 200 19.73 -3.51 -11.73
CA ILE A 200 19.43 -4.83 -11.14
C ILE A 200 20.40 -5.13 -10.00
N MET A 201 21.70 -4.91 -10.20
CA MET A 201 22.73 -5.11 -9.18
C MET A 201 22.46 -4.26 -7.94
N GLU A 202 22.21 -2.96 -8.12
CA GLU A 202 21.92 -2.05 -7.01
C GLU A 202 20.64 -2.45 -6.25
N LYS A 203 19.64 -2.94 -6.98
CA LYS A 203 18.41 -3.45 -6.38
C LYS A 203 18.64 -4.77 -5.63
N ALA A 204 19.43 -5.68 -6.20
CA ALA A 204 19.79 -6.96 -5.60
C ALA A 204 20.62 -6.76 -4.31
N LYS A 205 21.59 -5.83 -4.30
CA LYS A 205 22.34 -5.44 -3.10
C LYS A 205 21.41 -5.00 -1.96
N LYS A 206 20.38 -4.21 -2.27
CA LYS A 206 19.39 -3.77 -1.28
C LYS A 206 18.51 -4.92 -0.80
N LEU A 207 17.98 -5.72 -1.72
CA LEU A 207 17.07 -6.83 -1.41
C LEU A 207 17.72 -7.94 -0.60
N PHE A 208 18.99 -8.23 -0.88
CA PHE A 208 19.74 -9.30 -0.24
C PHE A 208 20.76 -8.77 0.77
N SER A 209 20.66 -7.50 1.18
CA SER A 209 21.59 -6.85 2.11
C SER A 209 21.82 -7.65 3.39
N ASP A 210 20.78 -8.29 3.93
CA ASP A 210 20.91 -9.14 5.11
C ASP A 210 21.77 -10.40 4.87
N PHE A 211 21.90 -10.86 3.62
CA PHE A 211 22.65 -12.07 3.25
C PHE A 211 24.02 -11.78 2.60
N LEU A 212 24.33 -10.51 2.31
CA LEU A 212 25.60 -10.07 1.74
C LEU A 212 26.59 -9.68 2.82
N CYS A 213 27.86 -9.43 2.47
CA CYS A 213 28.90 -9.06 3.43
C CYS A 213 28.46 -7.89 4.34
N GLY A 214 28.58 -8.07 5.66
CA GLY A 214 28.09 -7.12 6.68
C GLY A 214 26.61 -7.27 7.05
N GLY A 215 25.88 -8.13 6.34
CA GLY A 215 24.48 -8.48 6.61
C GLY A 215 24.32 -9.46 7.78
N LYS A 216 23.14 -9.43 8.41
CA LYS A 216 22.81 -10.23 9.60
C LYS A 216 22.95 -11.74 9.42
N PHE A 217 22.75 -12.23 8.19
CA PHE A 217 22.72 -13.65 7.84
C PHE A 217 23.95 -14.10 7.04
N PHE A 218 24.89 -13.20 6.75
CA PHE A 218 26.08 -13.52 5.95
C PHE A 218 26.98 -14.56 6.64
N ASN A 219 27.22 -14.39 7.94
CA ASN A 219 27.94 -15.33 8.80
C ASN A 219 27.03 -15.80 9.94
N ALA A 220 25.93 -16.45 9.59
CA ALA A 220 25.02 -17.01 10.59
C ALA A 220 25.74 -17.99 11.52
N ASP A 221 25.47 -17.89 12.81
CA ASP A 221 25.91 -18.86 13.81
C ASP A 221 25.21 -20.21 13.63
N ASP A 222 25.74 -21.25 14.28
CA ASP A 222 25.22 -22.60 14.13
C ASP A 222 23.84 -22.79 14.78
N ASP A 223 23.49 -21.97 15.77
CA ASP A 223 22.17 -21.97 16.41
C ASP A 223 21.10 -21.45 15.44
N LEU A 224 21.39 -20.36 14.72
CA LEU A 224 20.51 -19.80 13.71
C LEU A 224 20.38 -20.72 12.50
N LYS A 225 21.48 -21.37 12.07
CA LYS A 225 21.41 -22.43 11.04
C LYS A 225 20.53 -23.58 11.50
N THR A 226 20.68 -24.04 12.74
CA THR A 226 19.88 -25.15 13.28
C THR A 226 18.39 -24.78 13.33
N THR A 227 18.09 -23.56 13.76
CA THR A 227 16.71 -23.02 13.76
C THR A 227 16.16 -22.91 12.34
N ALA A 228 16.96 -22.42 11.39
CA ALA A 228 16.55 -22.26 10.00
C ALA A 228 16.33 -23.59 9.26
N ARG A 229 16.90 -24.71 9.72
CA ARG A 229 16.60 -26.06 9.18
C ARG A 229 15.15 -26.49 9.42
N ILE A 230 14.51 -25.91 10.43
CA ILE A 230 13.10 -26.19 10.76
C ILE A 230 12.19 -25.45 9.79
N CYS A 231 12.69 -24.39 9.14
CA CYS A 231 11.96 -23.67 8.11
C CYS A 231 11.98 -24.44 6.79
N PRO A 232 10.84 -24.54 6.07
CA PRO A 232 10.82 -25.06 4.71
C PRO A 232 11.81 -24.28 3.82
N SER A 233 12.60 -24.99 3.02
CA SER A 233 13.57 -24.40 2.09
C SER A 233 12.91 -23.69 0.91
N ASN A 234 11.60 -23.84 0.74
CA ASN A 234 10.81 -23.22 -0.30
C ASN A 234 9.49 -22.68 0.23
N ASN A 235 8.87 -21.80 -0.55
CA ASN A 235 7.60 -21.16 -0.27
C ASN A 235 6.37 -22.05 -0.52
N ILE A 236 6.54 -23.31 -0.97
CA ILE A 236 5.44 -24.21 -1.38
C ILE A 236 4.42 -24.39 -0.26
N THR A 237 4.86 -24.47 0.99
CA THR A 237 3.96 -24.58 2.15
C THR A 237 3.05 -23.37 2.25
N VAL A 238 3.59 -22.16 2.06
CA VAL A 238 2.82 -20.92 2.12
C VAL A 238 1.88 -20.81 0.91
N GLU A 239 2.34 -21.17 -0.28
CA GLU A 239 1.49 -21.20 -1.49
C GLU A 239 0.31 -22.17 -1.34
N ARG A 240 0.55 -23.37 -0.80
CA ARG A 240 -0.51 -24.34 -0.51
C ARG A 240 -1.50 -23.80 0.53
N LEU A 241 -1.02 -23.08 1.54
CA LEU A 241 -1.86 -22.46 2.56
C LEU A 241 -2.76 -21.36 1.95
N MET A 242 -2.19 -20.49 1.12
CA MET A 242 -2.92 -19.44 0.44
C MET A 242 -3.94 -19.99 -0.56
N GLY A 243 -3.57 -21.01 -1.35
CA GLY A 243 -4.53 -21.68 -2.25
C GLY A 243 -5.68 -22.34 -1.49
N LYS A 244 -5.42 -22.95 -0.32
CA LYS A 244 -6.46 -23.47 0.56
C LYS A 244 -7.35 -22.35 1.12
N LEU A 245 -6.77 -21.21 1.49
CA LEU A 245 -7.50 -20.06 2.02
C LEU A 245 -8.42 -19.45 0.98
N ASP A 246 -7.91 -19.16 -0.22
CA ASP A 246 -8.69 -18.62 -1.34
C ASP A 246 -9.86 -19.54 -1.71
N SER A 247 -9.57 -20.84 -1.87
CA SER A 247 -10.60 -21.84 -2.14
C SER A 247 -11.67 -21.90 -1.05
N ALA A 248 -11.28 -21.84 0.22
CA ALA A 248 -12.21 -21.91 1.35
C ALA A 248 -13.04 -20.63 1.53
N ILE A 249 -12.49 -19.45 1.24
CA ILE A 249 -13.25 -18.18 1.22
C ILE A 249 -14.34 -18.24 0.15
N LYS A 250 -14.00 -18.70 -1.06
CA LYS A 250 -14.96 -18.86 -2.17
C LYS A 250 -16.07 -19.86 -1.85
N GLN A 251 -15.74 -20.95 -1.15
CA GLN A 251 -16.72 -21.98 -0.77
C GLN A 251 -17.56 -21.62 0.45
N SER A 252 -17.15 -20.64 1.25
CA SER A 252 -17.83 -20.26 2.49
C SER A 252 -17.84 -18.74 2.70
N PRO A 253 -18.52 -17.99 1.81
CA PRO A 253 -18.51 -16.53 1.81
C PRO A 253 -19.10 -15.92 3.09
N ASN A 254 -20.01 -16.64 3.75
CA ASN A 254 -20.64 -16.21 5.00
C ASN A 254 -19.78 -16.53 6.25
N SER A 255 -18.64 -17.21 6.10
CA SER A 255 -17.72 -17.49 7.20
C SER A 255 -16.71 -16.36 7.36
N SER A 256 -16.44 -15.97 8.60
CA SER A 256 -15.35 -15.01 8.86
C SER A 256 -14.00 -15.59 8.42
N VAL A 257 -13.14 -14.75 7.82
CA VAL A 257 -11.78 -15.14 7.39
C VAL A 257 -11.01 -15.83 8.52
N GLY A 258 -11.07 -15.31 9.73
CA GLY A 258 -10.38 -15.91 10.88
C GLY A 258 -10.85 -17.32 11.24
N ALA A 259 -12.12 -17.66 11.00
CA ALA A 259 -12.62 -19.03 11.20
C ALA A 259 -12.07 -19.98 10.13
N ILE A 260 -12.01 -19.53 8.88
CA ILE A 260 -11.44 -20.26 7.76
C ILE A 260 -9.94 -20.51 7.98
N GLU A 261 -9.18 -19.47 8.34
CA GLU A 261 -7.76 -19.56 8.68
C GLU A 261 -7.52 -20.55 9.81
N THR A 262 -8.31 -20.45 10.89
CA THR A 262 -8.19 -21.37 12.04
C THR A 262 -8.40 -22.81 11.61
N LYS A 263 -9.39 -23.10 10.76
CA LYS A 263 -9.65 -24.44 10.22
C LYS A 263 -8.46 -24.96 9.40
N ILE A 264 -7.89 -24.11 8.54
CA ILE A 264 -6.74 -24.47 7.70
C ILE A 264 -5.52 -24.76 8.56
N VAL A 265 -5.21 -23.91 9.55
CA VAL A 265 -4.09 -24.10 10.47
C VAL A 265 -4.29 -25.36 11.31
N TYR A 266 -5.50 -25.56 11.85
CA TYR A 266 -5.86 -26.75 12.63
C TYR A 266 -5.59 -28.05 11.85
N ASN A 267 -6.00 -28.08 10.58
CA ASN A 267 -5.81 -29.23 9.71
C ASN A 267 -4.34 -29.45 9.32
N ASN A 268 -3.62 -28.39 8.93
CA ASN A 268 -2.23 -28.52 8.48
C ASN A 268 -1.27 -28.87 9.61
N ASN A 269 -1.52 -28.36 10.82
CA ASN A 269 -0.71 -28.69 12.00
C ASN A 269 -1.06 -30.06 12.60
N LYS A 270 -2.03 -30.79 12.02
CA LYS A 270 -2.56 -32.04 12.57
C LYS A 270 -2.97 -31.89 14.03
N THR A 271 -3.56 -30.75 14.37
CA THR A 271 -3.86 -30.38 15.76
C THR A 271 -4.80 -31.40 16.42
N GLN A 272 -5.70 -32.02 15.65
CA GLN A 272 -6.54 -33.12 16.14
C GLN A 272 -5.70 -34.32 16.62
N ASN A 273 -4.79 -34.81 15.78
CA ASN A 273 -3.93 -35.94 16.13
C ASN A 273 -3.03 -35.59 17.34
N TRP A 274 -2.54 -34.35 17.41
CA TRP A 274 -1.79 -33.88 18.57
C TRP A 274 -2.67 -33.88 19.84
N LEU A 275 -3.89 -33.37 19.77
CA LEU A 275 -4.84 -33.40 20.89
C LEU A 275 -5.19 -34.83 21.33
N ASP A 276 -5.33 -35.76 20.38
CA ASP A 276 -5.67 -37.16 20.65
C ASP A 276 -4.50 -37.94 21.26
N SER A 277 -3.26 -37.46 21.09
CA SER A 277 -2.09 -38.02 21.78
C SER A 277 -1.91 -37.53 23.21
N LYS A 278 -2.74 -36.58 23.69
CA LYS A 278 -2.70 -36.08 25.07
C LYS A 278 -3.62 -36.87 25.98
N SER A 279 -3.32 -36.85 27.27
CA SER A 279 -4.19 -37.44 28.29
C SER A 279 -5.55 -36.73 28.32
N ASN A 280 -6.61 -37.42 28.72
CA ASN A 280 -7.95 -36.83 28.84
C ASN A 280 -7.96 -35.63 29.81
N SER A 281 -7.13 -35.67 30.86
CA SER A 281 -6.98 -34.55 31.79
C SER A 281 -6.40 -33.31 31.09
N ASP A 282 -5.27 -33.48 30.39
CA ASP A 282 -4.58 -32.38 29.71
C ASP A 282 -5.43 -31.80 28.56
N LYS A 283 -6.09 -32.67 27.79
CA LYS A 283 -7.00 -32.27 26.72
C LYS A 283 -8.12 -31.40 27.26
N ASN A 284 -8.71 -31.76 28.39
CA ASN A 284 -9.76 -30.97 29.04
C ASN A 284 -9.24 -29.62 29.55
N ILE A 285 -8.04 -29.57 30.12
CA ILE A 285 -7.42 -28.31 30.57
C ILE A 285 -7.18 -27.38 29.37
N LEU A 286 -6.60 -27.90 28.28
CA LEU A 286 -6.33 -27.12 27.07
C LEU A 286 -7.61 -26.54 26.45
N LEU A 287 -8.66 -27.34 26.33
CA LEU A 287 -9.94 -26.91 25.79
C LEU A 287 -10.62 -25.85 26.68
N LYS A 288 -10.63 -26.05 28.00
CA LYS A 288 -11.17 -25.07 28.96
C LYS A 288 -10.43 -23.74 28.86
N THR A 289 -9.10 -23.76 28.77
CA THR A 289 -8.27 -22.57 28.60
C THR A 289 -8.58 -21.85 27.28
N ALA A 290 -8.69 -22.59 26.18
CA ALA A 290 -9.02 -22.01 24.88
C ALA A 290 -10.40 -21.32 24.88
N ILE A 291 -11.41 -21.93 25.52
CA ILE A 291 -12.75 -21.36 25.68
C ILE A 291 -12.71 -20.08 26.53
N LYS A 292 -11.98 -20.10 27.65
CA LYS A 292 -11.81 -18.92 28.53
C LYS A 292 -11.17 -17.75 27.78
N ASN A 293 -10.09 -18.01 27.05
CA ASN A 293 -9.39 -16.99 26.27
C ASN A 293 -10.27 -16.41 25.15
N ARG A 294 -11.10 -17.25 24.51
CA ARG A 294 -12.08 -16.79 23.52
C ARG A 294 -13.08 -15.80 24.13
N LYS A 295 -13.66 -16.12 25.30
CA LYS A 295 -14.61 -15.23 26.00
C LYS A 295 -13.97 -13.89 26.34
N GLN A 296 -12.77 -13.90 26.93
CA GLN A 296 -12.03 -12.67 27.26
C GLN A 296 -11.75 -11.81 26.02
N ARG A 297 -11.39 -12.44 24.89
CA ARG A 297 -11.15 -11.70 23.64
C ARG A 297 -12.43 -11.06 23.11
N ILE A 298 -13.56 -11.76 23.17
CA ILE A 298 -14.87 -11.21 22.78
C ILE A 298 -15.24 -10.03 23.67
N GLU A 299 -15.20 -10.19 24.99
CA GLU A 299 -15.47 -9.11 25.95
C GLU A 299 -14.56 -7.89 25.74
N SER A 300 -13.27 -8.12 25.45
CA SER A 300 -12.33 -7.02 25.18
C SER A 300 -12.68 -6.25 23.90
N LYS A 301 -13.14 -6.95 22.86
CA LYS A 301 -13.59 -6.32 21.60
C LYS A 301 -14.88 -5.55 21.82
N GLU A 302 -15.85 -6.12 22.53
CA GLU A 302 -17.10 -5.45 22.87
C GLU A 302 -16.83 -4.18 23.69
N LYS A 303 -15.98 -4.25 24.72
CA LYS A 303 -15.55 -3.06 25.48
C LYS A 303 -14.86 -2.01 24.60
N GLN A 304 -14.07 -2.42 23.60
CA GLN A 304 -13.47 -1.47 22.66
C GLN A 304 -14.49 -0.82 21.74
N VAL A 305 -15.49 -1.57 21.27
CA VAL A 305 -16.57 -1.03 20.43
C VAL A 305 -17.41 -0.04 21.24
N ILE A 306 -17.82 -0.41 22.46
CA ILE A 306 -18.57 0.46 23.37
C ILE A 306 -17.77 1.74 23.67
N ARG A 307 -16.47 1.63 24.01
CA ARG A 307 -15.63 2.82 24.21
C ARG A 307 -15.51 3.70 22.97
N LYS A 308 -15.57 3.13 21.76
CA LYS A 308 -15.57 3.91 20.51
C LYS A 308 -16.91 4.59 20.28
N SER A 309 -18.04 3.92 20.56
CA SER A 309 -19.36 4.54 20.46
C SER A 309 -19.56 5.64 21.49
N ASP A 310 -19.13 5.43 22.74
CA ASP A 310 -19.25 6.42 23.82
C ASP A 310 -18.41 7.66 23.51
N LYS A 311 -17.20 7.49 22.95
CA LYS A 311 -16.38 8.61 22.47
C LYS A 311 -17.09 9.39 21.37
N LYS A 312 -17.69 8.71 20.39
CA LYS A 312 -18.46 9.38 19.32
C LYS A 312 -19.67 10.14 19.87
N ALA A 313 -20.41 9.53 20.80
CA ALA A 313 -21.55 10.18 21.46
C ALA A 313 -21.12 11.41 22.28
N THR A 314 -19.99 11.32 22.98
CA THR A 314 -19.42 12.44 23.75
C THR A 314 -19.00 13.58 22.83
N VAL A 315 -18.34 13.29 21.71
CA VAL A 315 -17.98 14.29 20.69
C VAL A 315 -19.24 14.95 20.12
N LYS A 316 -20.25 14.16 19.74
CA LYS A 316 -21.53 14.68 19.22
C LYS A 316 -22.21 15.62 20.23
N LYS A 317 -22.32 15.21 21.49
CA LYS A 317 -22.87 16.04 22.57
C LYS A 317 -22.05 17.33 22.79
N THR A 318 -20.72 17.25 22.67
CA THR A 318 -19.86 18.43 22.81
C THR A 318 -20.05 19.43 21.66
N ILE A 319 -20.30 18.93 20.45
CA ILE A 319 -20.66 19.75 19.28
C ILE A 319 -22.04 20.40 19.48
N GLU A 320 -23.03 19.64 19.95
CA GLU A 320 -24.38 20.14 20.25
C GLU A 320 -24.37 21.22 21.34
N GLU A 321 -23.54 21.09 22.37
CA GLU A 321 -23.50 22.03 23.50
C GLU A 321 -22.68 23.30 23.22
N ASN A 322 -21.60 23.23 22.43
CA ASN A 322 -20.66 24.36 22.28
C ASN A 322 -20.51 24.87 20.85
N GLY A 323 -21.08 24.19 19.86
CA GLY A 323 -20.84 24.47 18.45
C GLY A 323 -19.38 24.28 18.02
N ILE A 324 -19.13 24.46 16.72
CA ILE A 324 -17.78 24.58 16.16
C ILE A 324 -17.59 26.04 15.76
N TRP A 325 -16.47 26.65 16.18
CA TRP A 325 -16.16 28.04 15.84
C TRP A 325 -15.60 28.10 14.43
N ASN A 326 -16.44 28.45 13.46
CA ASN A 326 -16.09 28.42 12.05
C ASN A 326 -15.44 29.72 11.58
N PHE A 327 -15.52 30.78 12.37
CA PHE A 327 -15.02 32.10 12.01
C PHE A 327 -14.11 32.70 13.07
N GLU A 328 -13.19 33.57 12.64
CA GLU A 328 -12.26 34.25 13.53
C GLU A 328 -12.98 35.19 14.52
N ILE A 329 -14.06 35.83 14.08
CA ILE A 329 -14.88 36.70 14.94
C ILE A 329 -15.54 35.89 16.06
N GLU A 330 -16.06 34.69 15.75
CA GLU A 330 -16.64 33.79 16.76
C GLU A 330 -15.57 33.35 17.77
N LEU A 331 -14.39 32.95 17.29
CA LEU A 331 -13.26 32.58 18.13
C LEU A 331 -12.92 33.68 19.14
N GLU A 332 -12.81 34.92 18.69
CA GLU A 332 -12.47 36.05 19.57
C GLU A 332 -13.58 36.34 20.57
N THR A 333 -14.81 36.42 20.08
CA THR A 333 -15.99 36.71 20.91
C THR A 333 -16.19 35.64 21.99
N GLU A 334 -16.07 34.36 21.65
CA GLU A 334 -16.23 33.25 22.60
C GLU A 334 -15.06 33.14 23.57
N ILE A 335 -13.83 33.42 23.14
CA ILE A 335 -12.67 33.47 24.05
C ILE A 335 -12.81 34.60 25.06
N ASP A 336 -13.39 35.73 24.68
CA ASP A 336 -13.56 36.89 25.56
C ASP A 336 -14.68 36.72 26.58
N LYS A 337 -15.70 35.90 26.26
CA LYS A 337 -16.72 35.47 27.25
C LYS A 337 -16.13 34.67 28.41
N LEU A 338 -15.02 33.96 28.19
CA LEU A 338 -14.39 33.10 29.21
C LEU A 338 -13.49 33.92 30.14
N ARG A 339 -13.69 33.76 31.46
CA ARG A 339 -13.01 34.58 32.47
C ARG A 339 -11.61 34.07 32.81
N THR A 340 -11.45 32.75 32.91
CA THR A 340 -10.20 32.17 33.41
C THR A 340 -9.32 31.63 32.29
N LYS A 341 -8.00 31.67 32.50
CA LYS A 341 -7.01 31.08 31.59
C LYS A 341 -7.27 29.58 31.36
N THR A 342 -7.67 28.86 32.40
CA THR A 342 -7.92 27.41 32.34
C THR A 342 -9.12 27.09 31.45
N GLU A 343 -10.21 27.86 31.56
CA GLU A 343 -11.38 27.73 30.69
C GLU A 343 -11.02 28.02 29.24
N LYS A 344 -10.31 29.12 28.95
CA LYS A 344 -9.84 29.46 27.60
C LYS A 344 -9.03 28.32 26.99
N ILE A 345 -8.06 27.77 27.72
CA ILE A 345 -7.25 26.62 27.26
C ILE A 345 -8.12 25.40 27.00
N LYS A 346 -9.08 25.10 27.88
CA LYS A 346 -9.96 23.94 27.75
C LYS A 346 -10.84 24.07 26.50
N ALA A 347 -11.50 25.22 26.30
CA ALA A 347 -12.34 25.48 25.15
C ALA A 347 -11.54 25.40 23.83
N LEU A 348 -10.37 26.04 23.76
CA LEU A 348 -9.48 25.99 22.60
C LEU A 348 -9.04 24.55 22.26
N LYS A 349 -8.67 23.75 23.27
CA LYS A 349 -8.31 22.35 23.05
C LYS A 349 -9.49 21.51 22.57
N THR A 350 -10.68 21.76 23.11
CA THR A 350 -11.92 21.11 22.64
C THR A 350 -12.14 21.43 21.17
N GLN A 351 -12.11 22.70 20.78
CA GLN A 351 -12.29 23.13 19.38
C GLN A 351 -11.23 22.50 18.46
N ILE A 352 -9.94 22.56 18.79
CA ILE A 352 -8.89 21.93 17.98
C ILE A 352 -9.10 20.41 17.83
N ASN A 353 -9.57 19.72 18.86
CA ASN A 353 -9.91 18.30 18.76
C ASN A 353 -11.14 18.06 17.87
N LEU A 354 -12.15 18.93 17.93
CA LEU A 354 -13.29 18.85 17.00
C LEU A 354 -12.81 18.96 15.56
N TYR A 355 -11.94 19.92 15.24
CA TYR A 355 -11.31 20.06 13.92
C TYR A 355 -10.44 18.86 13.49
N LYS A 356 -9.91 18.09 14.45
CA LYS A 356 -9.14 16.87 14.19
C LYS A 356 -10.03 15.66 13.92
N ASP A 357 -11.17 15.58 14.60
CA ASP A 357 -12.10 14.45 14.52
C ASP A 357 -13.14 14.64 13.39
N ASP A 358 -13.45 15.89 13.05
CA ASP A 358 -14.27 16.28 11.90
C ASP A 358 -13.50 15.91 10.61
N GLN A 359 -13.87 14.77 10.02
CA GLN A 359 -13.23 14.15 8.84
C GLN A 359 -13.22 15.05 7.58
N VAL A 360 -13.77 16.26 7.70
CA VAL A 360 -13.88 17.29 6.67
C VAL A 360 -12.52 17.95 6.38
N LEU A 361 -11.62 18.04 7.37
CA LEU A 361 -10.26 18.50 7.11
C LEU A 361 -9.36 17.33 6.72
N ASP A 362 -8.82 17.37 5.50
CA ASP A 362 -7.75 16.47 5.08
C ASP A 362 -6.47 16.81 5.86
N ILE A 363 -6.32 16.20 7.05
CA ILE A 363 -5.19 16.38 7.95
C ILE A 363 -3.85 16.11 7.26
N SER A 364 -3.83 15.35 6.15
CA SER A 364 -2.61 15.09 5.39
C SER A 364 -2.05 16.35 4.71
N LYS A 365 -2.92 17.31 4.38
CA LYS A 365 -2.57 18.60 3.74
C LYS A 365 -2.27 19.71 4.74
N ILE A 366 -2.64 19.52 6.01
CA ILE A 366 -2.50 20.54 7.06
C ILE A 366 -1.24 20.26 7.88
N ASP A 367 -0.56 21.32 8.32
CA ASP A 367 0.57 21.20 9.24
C ASP A 367 0.11 20.53 10.55
N LYS A 368 0.59 19.30 10.80
CA LYS A 368 0.31 18.52 12.01
C LYS A 368 0.69 19.26 13.29
N ASN A 369 1.56 20.27 13.21
CA ASN A 369 1.92 21.13 14.33
C ASN A 369 0.78 22.06 14.78
N LEU A 370 -0.30 22.20 14.02
CA LEU A 370 -1.49 22.95 14.46
C LEU A 370 -2.33 22.15 15.46
N LEU A 371 -2.20 20.82 15.46
CA LEU A 371 -3.01 19.91 16.28
C LEU A 371 -2.32 19.50 17.60
N ILE A 372 -1.12 20.00 17.88
CA ILE A 372 -0.40 19.68 19.13
C ILE A 372 -0.76 20.66 20.25
N PHE A 373 -0.78 20.15 21.48
CA PHE A 373 -1.09 20.96 22.69
C PHE A 373 0.13 21.30 23.53
N SER A 374 1.31 20.86 23.12
CA SER A 374 2.57 21.08 23.82
C SER A 374 3.74 21.04 22.85
N LYS A 375 4.77 21.85 23.11
CA LYS A 375 6.01 21.87 22.32
C LYS A 375 7.20 21.71 23.26
N LYS A 376 8.05 20.72 22.99
CA LYS A 376 9.23 20.39 23.83
C LYS A 376 8.86 20.18 25.32
N GLY A 377 7.74 19.49 25.57
CA GLY A 377 7.26 19.17 26.93
C GLY A 377 6.58 20.32 27.69
N LYS A 378 6.53 21.54 27.13
CA LYS A 378 5.80 22.67 27.72
C LYS A 378 4.41 22.80 27.09
N PRO A 379 3.33 22.97 27.89
CA PRO A 379 1.99 23.20 27.35
C PRO A 379 1.94 24.54 26.62
N LEU A 380 1.19 24.59 25.51
CA LEU A 380 1.00 25.83 24.76
C LEU A 380 0.14 26.83 25.55
N SER A 381 0.44 28.10 25.37
CA SER A 381 -0.31 29.23 25.92
C SER A 381 -1.65 29.43 25.21
N VAL A 382 -2.53 30.26 25.79
CA VAL A 382 -3.82 30.64 25.17
C VAL A 382 -3.59 31.28 23.80
N LEU A 383 -2.60 32.17 23.68
CA LEU A 383 -2.28 32.86 22.43
C LEU A 383 -1.80 31.90 21.34
N GLU A 384 -0.94 30.94 21.70
CA GLU A 384 -0.46 29.92 20.74
C GLU A 384 -1.57 28.99 20.29
N LEU A 385 -2.45 28.55 21.20
CA LEU A 385 -3.59 27.71 20.86
C LEU A 385 -4.62 28.45 20.01
N ALA A 386 -4.90 29.73 20.31
CA ALA A 386 -5.78 30.56 19.51
C ALA A 386 -5.19 30.80 18.11
N ALA A 387 -3.89 31.05 17.99
CA ALA A 387 -3.21 31.16 16.69
C ALA A 387 -3.27 29.87 15.88
N ASN A 388 -3.12 28.71 16.53
CA ASN A 388 -3.29 27.41 15.87
C ASN A 388 -4.72 27.23 15.36
N LEU A 389 -5.73 27.55 16.19
CA LEU A 389 -7.13 27.43 15.81
C LEU A 389 -7.52 28.41 14.68
N ARG A 390 -7.01 29.66 14.69
CA ARG A 390 -7.16 30.60 13.56
C ARG A 390 -6.68 30.01 12.24
N LYS A 391 -5.51 29.36 12.26
CA LYS A 391 -4.98 28.69 11.06
C LYS A 391 -5.85 27.51 10.62
N LEU A 392 -6.41 26.75 11.55
CA LEU A 392 -7.34 25.66 11.23
C LEU A 392 -8.65 26.19 10.64
N ILE A 393 -9.20 27.27 11.20
CA ILE A 393 -10.36 28.00 10.68
C ILE A 393 -10.05 28.51 9.25
N PHE A 394 -8.88 29.11 9.06
CA PHE A 394 -8.43 29.59 7.75
C PHE A 394 -8.35 28.44 6.73
N HIS A 395 -7.75 27.31 7.07
CA HIS A 395 -7.69 26.16 6.16
C HIS A 395 -9.05 25.52 5.89
N ARG A 396 -10.03 25.67 6.79
CA ARG A 396 -11.39 25.17 6.59
C ARG A 396 -12.22 26.07 5.67
N ASN A 397 -11.95 27.38 5.65
CA ASN A 397 -12.74 28.30 4.85
C ASN A 397 -12.44 28.08 3.34
N PRO A 398 -13.43 27.58 2.57
CA PRO A 398 -13.23 27.25 1.15
C PRO A 398 -12.81 28.47 0.32
N PHE A 399 -13.25 29.68 0.71
CA PHE A 399 -12.99 30.92 -0.03
C PHE A 399 -11.58 31.48 0.13
N ASN A 400 -10.73 30.85 0.94
CA ASN A 400 -9.31 31.21 0.99
C ASN A 400 -8.51 30.67 -0.20
N ASP A 401 -9.06 29.72 -0.95
CA ASP A 401 -8.54 29.25 -2.22
C ASP A 401 -9.69 29.16 -3.26
N PRO A 402 -10.16 30.31 -3.78
CA PRO A 402 -11.34 30.38 -4.65
C PRO A 402 -11.23 29.49 -5.90
N GLU A 403 -10.04 29.35 -6.48
CA GLU A 403 -9.82 28.51 -7.65
C GLU A 403 -10.15 27.03 -7.39
N SER A 404 -9.92 26.55 -6.17
CA SER A 404 -10.26 25.17 -5.77
C SER A 404 -11.77 24.89 -5.70
N LEU A 405 -12.59 25.95 -5.71
CA LEU A 405 -14.05 25.88 -5.64
C LEU A 405 -14.69 25.78 -7.03
N VAL A 406 -13.94 26.02 -8.10
CA VAL A 406 -14.44 25.84 -9.46
C VAL A 406 -14.88 24.38 -9.65
N ASN A 407 -16.04 24.21 -10.27
CA ASN A 407 -16.82 22.99 -10.43
C ASN A 407 -17.47 22.40 -9.17
N LYS A 408 -17.42 23.07 -8.02
CA LYS A 408 -18.15 22.61 -6.84
C LYS A 408 -19.63 22.95 -6.96
N GLU A 409 -20.46 22.00 -6.54
CA GLU A 409 -21.89 22.20 -6.40
C GLU A 409 -22.20 22.82 -5.04
N ILE A 410 -23.18 23.73 -5.03
CA ILE A 410 -23.65 24.45 -3.87
C ILE A 410 -25.17 24.34 -3.76
N VAL A 411 -25.70 24.63 -2.57
CA VAL A 411 -27.10 24.98 -2.35
C VAL A 411 -27.10 26.39 -1.77
N HIS A 412 -27.81 27.31 -2.42
CA HIS A 412 -27.89 28.70 -2.04
C HIS A 412 -29.34 29.08 -1.74
N THR A 413 -29.59 29.59 -0.54
CA THR A 413 -30.89 30.05 -0.05
C THR A 413 -31.03 31.54 -0.25
N TRP A 414 -32.10 31.96 -0.93
CA TRP A 414 -32.44 33.36 -1.19
C TRP A 414 -33.76 33.68 -0.48
N GLU A 415 -33.86 34.88 0.09
CA GLU A 415 -35.09 35.39 0.70
C GLU A 415 -35.77 36.35 -0.30
N ASP A 416 -37.05 36.15 -0.59
CA ASP A 416 -37.82 37.08 -1.42
C ASP A 416 -38.17 38.33 -0.60
N ASP A 417 -37.72 39.50 -1.06
CA ASP A 417 -37.94 40.79 -0.39
C ASP A 417 -39.42 41.11 -0.11
N ASN A 418 -40.35 40.56 -0.90
CA ASN A 418 -41.78 40.87 -0.79
C ASN A 418 -42.51 39.92 0.16
N THR A 419 -42.13 38.65 0.19
CA THR A 419 -42.86 37.61 0.93
C THR A 419 -42.12 37.14 2.18
N SER A 420 -40.82 37.45 2.29
CA SER A 420 -39.89 36.86 3.26
C SER A 420 -39.84 35.33 3.19
N GLU A 421 -40.28 34.74 2.07
CA GLU A 421 -40.16 33.31 1.85
C GLU A 421 -38.74 32.97 1.42
N GLN A 422 -38.15 31.96 2.07
CA GLN A 422 -36.83 31.45 1.72
C GLN A 422 -36.94 30.35 0.66
N THR A 423 -36.19 30.48 -0.42
CA THR A 423 -36.13 29.50 -1.50
C THR A 423 -34.72 28.99 -1.69
N CYS A 424 -34.55 27.67 -1.75
CA CYS A 424 -33.26 27.02 -1.95
C CYS A 424 -33.05 26.70 -3.44
N TRP A 425 -31.89 27.07 -3.95
CA TRP A 425 -31.48 26.83 -5.32
C TRP A 425 -30.24 25.95 -5.35
N ASN A 426 -30.22 24.97 -6.24
CA ASN A 426 -29.00 24.22 -6.51
C ASN A 426 -28.11 25.07 -7.40
N GLY A 427 -26.81 25.10 -7.14
CA GLY A 427 -25.87 25.89 -7.92
C GLY A 427 -24.57 25.13 -8.22
N ARG A 428 -23.81 25.61 -9.20
CA ARG A 428 -22.46 25.14 -9.50
C ARG A 428 -21.57 26.30 -9.89
N LEU A 429 -20.43 26.41 -9.22
CA LEU A 429 -19.40 27.39 -9.51
C LEU A 429 -18.70 26.96 -10.82
N GLN A 430 -18.91 27.66 -11.94
CA GLN A 430 -18.41 27.24 -13.26
C GLN A 430 -17.00 27.76 -13.55
N SER A 431 -16.76 29.03 -13.24
CA SER A 431 -15.48 29.69 -13.49
C SER A 431 -15.20 30.74 -12.41
N TYR A 432 -13.94 31.13 -12.27
CA TYR A 432 -13.49 32.15 -11.33
C TYR A 432 -12.54 33.12 -12.05
N GLN A 433 -12.94 34.38 -12.19
CA GLN A 433 -12.15 35.44 -12.82
C GLN A 433 -12.43 36.78 -12.13
N ASN A 434 -11.40 37.63 -12.01
CA ASN A 434 -11.56 39.00 -11.46
C ASN A 434 -12.22 39.09 -10.07
N GLN A 435 -12.00 38.10 -9.19
CA GLN A 435 -12.64 38.00 -7.86
C GLN A 435 -14.16 37.77 -7.89
N GLU A 436 -14.67 37.29 -9.02
CA GLU A 436 -16.05 36.89 -9.21
C GLU A 436 -16.13 35.43 -9.66
N PHE A 437 -17.16 34.74 -9.19
CA PHE A 437 -17.54 33.42 -9.65
C PHE A 437 -18.71 33.53 -10.61
N GLU A 438 -18.60 32.85 -11.74
CA GLU A 438 -19.74 32.55 -12.59
C GLU A 438 -20.45 31.33 -12.01
N VAL A 439 -21.68 31.51 -11.54
CA VAL A 439 -22.47 30.50 -10.84
C VAL A 439 -23.71 30.18 -11.65
N LYS A 440 -23.92 28.90 -11.97
CA LYS A 440 -25.13 28.43 -12.63
C LYS A 440 -26.11 27.90 -11.59
N TYR A 441 -27.34 28.41 -11.53
CA TYR A 441 -28.38 27.98 -10.59
C TYR A 441 -29.53 27.26 -11.29
N TRP A 442 -30.13 26.27 -10.63
CA TRP A 442 -31.29 25.52 -11.11
C TRP A 442 -32.16 25.02 -9.94
N LYS A 443 -33.45 24.76 -10.19
CA LYS A 443 -34.35 24.17 -9.18
C LYS A 443 -34.16 22.66 -9.04
N GLU A 444 -34.66 22.08 -7.96
CA GLU A 444 -34.54 20.63 -7.69
C GLU A 444 -35.11 19.74 -8.81
N ASN A 445 -36.09 20.23 -9.56
CA ASN A 445 -36.74 19.50 -10.66
C ASN A 445 -36.23 19.88 -12.06
N GLU A 446 -35.22 20.74 -12.14
CA GLU A 446 -34.64 21.21 -13.41
C GLU A 446 -33.26 20.57 -13.64
N GLU A 447 -32.89 20.39 -14.90
CA GLU A 447 -31.55 19.89 -15.24
C GLU A 447 -30.52 21.03 -15.22
N LEU A 448 -29.26 20.71 -14.92
CA LEU A 448 -28.14 21.68 -14.90
C LEU A 448 -28.04 22.48 -16.21
N GLU A 449 -28.47 21.91 -17.34
CA GLU A 449 -28.42 22.57 -18.65
C GLU A 449 -29.39 23.76 -18.75
N GLU A 450 -30.50 23.72 -18.01
CA GLU A 450 -31.56 24.74 -18.03
C GLU A 450 -31.33 25.90 -17.06
N GLY A 451 -30.29 25.81 -16.22
CA GLY A 451 -30.04 26.81 -15.19
C GLY A 451 -29.59 28.19 -15.69
N ASP A 452 -29.89 29.22 -14.89
CA ASP A 452 -29.50 30.61 -15.15
C ASP A 452 -28.08 30.90 -14.62
N LEU A 453 -27.34 31.76 -15.32
CA LEU A 453 -25.97 32.15 -14.97
C LEU A 453 -25.94 33.52 -14.26
N TYR A 454 -25.19 33.59 -13.16
CA TYR A 454 -24.98 34.79 -12.36
C TYR A 454 -23.50 34.98 -12.09
N ASN A 455 -23.06 36.24 -12.00
CA ASN A 455 -21.73 36.57 -11.51
C ASN A 455 -21.87 37.06 -10.07
N LEU A 456 -21.22 36.36 -9.14
CA LEU A 456 -21.23 36.68 -7.72
C LEU A 456 -19.81 36.91 -7.25
N SER A 457 -19.58 38.01 -6.55
CA SER A 457 -18.27 38.29 -5.97
C SER A 457 -17.90 37.25 -4.90
N VAL A 458 -16.61 37.04 -4.70
CA VAL A 458 -16.11 36.19 -3.60
C VAL A 458 -16.61 36.71 -2.25
N LEU A 459 -16.79 38.03 -2.11
CA LEU A 459 -17.26 38.63 -0.88
C LEU A 459 -18.72 38.26 -0.59
N GLU A 460 -19.62 38.40 -1.57
CA GLU A 460 -21.03 38.01 -1.45
C GLU A 460 -21.16 36.53 -1.07
N LEU A 461 -20.54 35.63 -1.84
CA LEU A 461 -20.61 34.19 -1.55
C LEU A 461 -20.02 33.83 -0.18
N LYS A 462 -19.02 34.58 0.27
CA LYS A 462 -18.41 34.39 1.60
C LYS A 462 -19.34 34.89 2.71
N GLU A 463 -20.03 36.01 2.50
CA GLU A 463 -21.05 36.53 3.42
C GLU A 463 -22.24 35.57 3.50
N ASP A 464 -22.71 35.04 2.36
CA ASP A 464 -23.79 34.05 2.30
C ASP A 464 -23.39 32.73 2.97
N PHE A 465 -22.16 32.28 2.77
CA PHE A 465 -21.62 31.10 3.46
C PHE A 465 -21.50 31.33 4.98
N GLN A 466 -21.10 32.54 5.40
CA GLN A 466 -21.04 32.93 6.81
C GLN A 466 -22.44 33.01 7.45
N GLY A 467 -23.41 33.54 6.71
CA GLY A 467 -24.82 33.61 7.08
C GLY A 467 -25.55 32.27 7.02
N LYS A 468 -24.88 31.19 6.60
CA LYS A 468 -25.45 29.85 6.37
C LYS A 468 -26.54 29.82 5.28
N LEU A 469 -26.55 30.81 4.39
CA LEU A 469 -27.37 30.83 3.20
C LEU A 469 -26.74 30.01 2.08
N LEU A 470 -25.42 29.78 2.12
CA LEU A 470 -24.71 28.97 1.13
C LEU A 470 -24.06 27.73 1.75
N THR A 471 -24.23 26.59 1.09
CA THR A 471 -23.64 25.29 1.50
C THR A 471 -23.03 24.56 0.31
N PHE A 472 -21.95 23.80 0.51
CA PHE A 472 -21.30 23.02 -0.57
C PHE A 472 -21.73 21.56 -0.52
N LYS A 473 -22.21 21.00 -1.63
CA LYS A 473 -22.60 19.58 -1.71
C LYS A 473 -21.36 18.69 -1.61
N GLY A 474 -21.44 17.64 -0.77
CA GLY A 474 -20.38 16.64 -0.64
C GLY A 474 -19.17 17.03 0.21
N ILE A 475 -19.11 18.27 0.72
CA ILE A 475 -18.16 18.65 1.79
C ILE A 475 -18.86 18.39 3.13
N GLY A 476 -18.99 17.10 3.47
CA GLY A 476 -19.51 16.63 4.76
C GLY A 476 -20.91 17.13 5.10
N ASP A 477 -21.93 16.43 4.59
CA ASP A 477 -23.36 16.66 4.83
C ASP A 477 -23.82 16.48 6.31
N TYR A 478 -22.93 16.62 7.30
CA TYR A 478 -23.22 16.35 8.71
C TYR A 478 -23.63 17.57 9.53
N LEU A 479 -23.53 18.80 9.02
CA LEU A 479 -23.79 20.00 9.82
C LEU A 479 -25.10 20.74 9.52
N ASN A 480 -25.78 20.48 8.40
CA ASN A 480 -26.94 21.28 7.99
C ASN A 480 -28.29 20.53 7.90
N CYS A 481 -28.36 19.24 8.25
CA CYS A 481 -29.64 18.54 8.42
C CYS A 481 -30.19 18.62 9.87
N ILE A 482 -29.99 19.73 10.59
CA ILE A 482 -30.53 19.94 11.96
C ILE A 482 -31.70 20.97 11.97
N VAL A 483 -32.17 21.42 10.81
CA VAL A 483 -33.44 22.14 10.74
C VAL A 483 -34.39 21.37 9.83
N GLU A 484 -34.92 20.28 10.37
CA GLU A 484 -36.28 19.76 10.12
C GLU A 484 -36.72 18.89 11.30
#